data_AF-A0A7S2FHK3-F1
#
_entry.id   AF-A0A7S2FHK3-F1
#
_cell.length_a   1.000
_cell.length_b   1.000
_cell.length_c   1.000
_cell.angle_alpha   90.00
_cell.angle_beta   90.00
_cell.angle_gamma   90.00
#
_symmetry.space_group_name_H-M   'P 1'
#
loop_
_entity.id
_entity.type
_entity.pdbx_description
1 polymer ?
#
loop_
_entity_poly.entity_id
_entity_poly.type
_entity_poly.pdbx_seq_one_letter_code
_entity_poly.pdbx_strand_id
1 'polypeptide(L)'
;DLIERLLCFQPMERLGARGATEVKDHVFFDGVQWDSLYRTSAPFKPMVRDVLRDGSAEPSAEISDPAFNSQHFEAHFKDGNNSRSPQRDGHGGAIGMNEPE
;
A
#
# COMPACT_ATOMS: atom_id res chain seq x y z
N ASP A 1 22.37 -3.23 -3.08
CA ASP A 1 22.76 -4.66 -3.08
C ASP A 1 21.58 -5.60 -3.42
N LEU A 2 20.71 -5.99 -2.48
CA LEU A 2 19.67 -7.01 -2.73
C LEU A 2 18.82 -6.74 -3.99
N ILE A 3 18.15 -5.59 -4.02
CA ILE A 3 17.19 -5.26 -5.09
C ILE A 3 17.89 -5.12 -6.43
N GLU A 4 19.06 -4.47 -6.47
CA GLU A 4 19.87 -4.32 -7.68
C GLU A 4 20.30 -5.67 -8.25
N ARG A 5 20.71 -6.61 -7.39
CA ARG A 5 21.16 -7.95 -7.82
C ARG A 5 20.01 -8.87 -8.21
N LEU A 6 18.83 -8.71 -7.62
CA LEU A 6 17.60 -9.38 -8.06
C LEU A 6 17.09 -8.84 -9.40
N LEU A 7 17.26 -7.54 -9.63
CA LEU A 7 16.85 -6.86 -10.87
C LEU A 7 17.98 -6.72 -11.89
N CYS A 8 19.01 -7.58 -11.79
CA CYS A 8 20.08 -7.62 -12.77
C CYS A 8 19.52 -7.94 -14.16
N PHE A 9 19.93 -7.14 -15.15
CA PHE A 9 19.49 -7.25 -16.54
C PHE A 9 19.90 -8.59 -17.16
N GLN A 10 21.12 -9.04 -16.88
CA GLN A 10 21.63 -10.33 -17.35
C GLN A 10 21.08 -11.47 -16.47
N PRO A 11 20.25 -12.39 -17.01
CA PRO A 11 19.59 -13.41 -16.19
C PRO A 11 20.55 -14.37 -15.47
N MET A 12 21.70 -14.66 -16.08
CA MET A 12 22.70 -15.58 -15.52
C MET A 12 23.53 -14.95 -14.40
N GLU A 13 23.53 -13.62 -14.30
CA GLU A 13 24.23 -12.87 -13.25
C GLU A 13 23.28 -12.43 -12.13
N ARG A 14 21.98 -12.65 -12.31
CA ARG A 14 20.96 -12.34 -11.32
C ARG A 14 21.17 -13.16 -10.05
N LEU A 15 20.97 -12.54 -8.89
CA LEU A 15 20.96 -13.24 -7.62
C LEU A 15 19.92 -14.38 -7.65
N GLY A 16 20.37 -15.61 -7.36
CA GLY A 16 19.53 -16.80 -7.42
C GLY A 16 19.61 -17.57 -8.74
N ALA A 17 20.37 -17.08 -9.73
CA ALA A 17 20.56 -17.78 -11.00
C ALA A 17 21.24 -19.15 -10.82
N ARG A 18 22.06 -19.32 -9.78
CA ARG A 18 22.69 -20.61 -9.45
C ARG A 18 21.94 -21.40 -8.37
N GLY A 19 20.75 -20.94 -7.99
CA GLY A 19 19.89 -21.59 -7.01
C GLY A 19 19.53 -20.71 -5.83
N ALA A 20 18.56 -21.17 -5.04
CA ALA A 20 17.97 -20.40 -3.95
C ALA A 20 18.95 -20.08 -2.81
N THR A 21 20.04 -20.84 -2.65
CA THR A 21 21.06 -20.61 -1.63
C THR A 21 21.68 -19.21 -1.74
N GLU A 22 21.91 -18.70 -2.96
CA GLU A 22 22.44 -17.34 -3.17
C GLU A 22 21.53 -16.26 -2.56
N VAL A 23 20.21 -16.47 -2.58
CA VAL A 23 19.24 -15.55 -1.98
C VAL A 23 19.20 -15.73 -0.46
N LYS A 24 19.21 -16.97 0.02
CA LYS A 24 19.13 -17.29 1.45
C LYS A 24 20.32 -16.77 2.25
N ASP A 25 21.51 -16.78 1.66
CA ASP A 25 22.78 -16.38 2.30
C ASP A 25 23.04 -14.86 2.19
N HIS A 26 22.15 -14.11 1.54
CA HIS A 26 22.32 -12.67 1.38
C HIS A 26 22.10 -11.93 2.72
N VAL A 27 22.95 -10.94 3.05
CA VAL A 27 22.95 -10.20 4.33
C VAL A 27 21.59 -9.62 4.76
N PHE A 28 20.75 -9.24 3.79
CA PHE A 28 19.37 -8.80 4.05
C PHE A 28 18.52 -9.84 4.80
N PHE A 29 18.76 -11.14 4.56
CA PHE A 29 18.07 -12.24 5.21
C PHE A 29 18.87 -12.85 6.36
N ASP A 30 19.89 -12.14 6.87
CA ASP A 30 20.61 -12.59 8.06
C ASP A 30 19.65 -12.74 9.24
N GLY A 31 19.81 -13.82 10.00
CA GLY A 31 18.90 -14.21 11.08
C GLY A 31 17.59 -14.89 10.66
N VAL A 32 17.29 -15.06 9.36
CA VAL A 32 16.12 -15.83 8.92
C VAL A 32 16.37 -17.33 9.11
N GLN A 33 15.55 -17.99 9.93
CA GLN A 33 15.58 -19.45 10.09
C GLN A 33 14.77 -20.14 8.99
N TRP A 34 15.41 -20.40 7.85
CA TRP A 34 14.79 -20.98 6.65
C TRP A 34 14.14 -22.36 6.88
N ASP A 35 14.70 -23.19 7.76
CA ASP A 35 14.19 -24.55 8.05
C ASP A 35 12.89 -24.57 8.87
N SER A 36 12.65 -23.51 9.66
CA SER A 36 11.44 -23.34 10.48
C SER A 36 10.46 -22.32 9.92
N LEU A 37 10.80 -21.63 8.83
CA LEU A 37 9.99 -20.55 8.25
C LEU A 37 8.55 -21.01 7.96
N TYR A 38 8.38 -22.21 7.41
CA TYR A 38 7.06 -22.80 7.13
C TYR A 38 6.21 -23.09 8.38
N ARG A 39 6.85 -23.19 9.56
CA ARG A 39 6.17 -23.40 10.85
C ARG A 39 6.03 -22.10 11.64
N THR A 40 6.61 -21.00 11.15
CA THR A 40 6.59 -19.71 11.83
C THR A 40 5.25 -19.03 11.61
N SER A 41 4.66 -18.50 12.68
CA SER A 41 3.42 -17.73 12.57
C SER A 41 3.65 -16.49 11.68
N ALA A 42 2.72 -16.23 10.77
CA ALA A 42 2.78 -15.04 9.92
C ALA A 42 2.78 -13.78 10.80
N PRO A 43 3.56 -12.74 10.46
CA PRO A 43 3.61 -11.50 11.23
C PRO A 43 2.27 -10.77 11.23
N PHE A 44 1.47 -10.99 10.19
CA PHE A 44 0.15 -10.41 10.05
C PHE A 44 -0.89 -11.48 9.75
N LYS A 45 -2.01 -11.43 10.47
CA LYS A 45 -3.20 -12.26 10.23
C LYS A 45 -4.40 -11.33 10.03
N PRO A 46 -4.94 -11.22 8.80
CA PRO A 46 -6.07 -10.33 8.54
C PRO A 46 -7.30 -10.74 9.34
N MET A 47 -8.05 -9.73 9.80
CA MET A 47 -9.35 -9.93 10.41
C MET A 47 -10.38 -10.15 9.30
N VAL A 48 -10.95 -11.35 9.24
CA VAL A 48 -12.08 -11.61 8.34
C VAL A 48 -13.32 -11.05 9.03
N ARG A 49 -13.90 -9.99 8.45
CA ARG A 49 -15.27 -9.57 8.77
C ARG A 49 -16.21 -10.40 7.92
N ASP A 50 -17.33 -10.85 8.49
CA ASP A 50 -18.35 -11.62 7.78
C ASP A 50 -19.01 -10.76 6.70
N VAL A 51 -18.43 -10.75 5.48
CA VAL A 51 -18.99 -10.08 4.31
C VAL A 51 -20.01 -11.00 3.64
N LEU A 52 -21.05 -11.38 4.37
CA LEU A 52 -22.20 -12.10 3.83
C LEU A 52 -23.48 -11.54 4.45
N ARG A 53 -23.90 -10.35 3.99
CA ARG A 53 -25.31 -9.93 4.17
C ARG A 53 -25.89 -9.11 3.02
N ASP A 54 -25.09 -8.44 2.21
CA ASP A 54 -25.55 -7.90 0.94
C ASP A 54 -24.52 -8.20 -0.15
N GLY A 55 -24.97 -8.49 -1.37
CA GLY A 55 -24.11 -8.89 -2.48
C GLY A 55 -23.28 -7.74 -3.06
N SER A 56 -22.70 -6.88 -2.23
CA SER A 56 -21.73 -5.86 -2.65
C SER A 56 -20.31 -6.35 -2.36
N ALA A 57 -19.45 -6.21 -3.36
CA ALA A 57 -18.24 -6.99 -3.53
C ALA A 57 -17.04 -6.53 -2.67
N GLU A 58 -16.05 -7.43 -2.64
CA GLU A 58 -14.65 -7.27 -2.24
C GLU A 58 -14.34 -7.27 -0.72
N PRO A 59 -13.88 -8.40 -0.15
CA PRO A 59 -13.36 -8.43 1.21
C PRO A 59 -12.06 -7.62 1.27
N SER A 60 -12.20 -6.33 1.55
CA SER A 60 -11.09 -5.47 1.91
C SER A 60 -10.64 -5.90 3.29
N ALA A 61 -9.62 -6.75 3.36
CA ALA A 61 -8.97 -7.11 4.62
C ALA A 61 -8.44 -5.81 5.25
N GLU A 62 -9.13 -5.29 6.27
CA GLU A 62 -8.59 -4.17 7.02
C GLU A 62 -7.34 -4.62 7.76
N ILE A 63 -6.22 -4.03 7.38
CA ILE A 63 -4.90 -4.30 7.94
C ILE A 63 -4.81 -3.59 9.29
N SER A 64 -5.13 -4.31 10.36
CA SER A 64 -4.88 -3.89 11.74
C SER A 64 -3.51 -4.40 12.19
N ASP A 65 -2.44 -3.81 11.65
CA ASP A 65 -1.07 -4.05 12.12
C ASP A 65 -0.46 -2.76 12.67
N PRO A 66 -0.05 -2.69 13.95
CA PRO A 66 0.61 -1.50 14.51
C PRO A 66 1.98 -1.19 13.88
N ALA A 67 2.62 -2.16 13.20
CA ALA A 67 3.83 -1.95 12.42
C ALA A 67 3.56 -1.46 10.98
N PHE A 68 2.35 -1.67 10.47
CA PHE A 68 1.88 -1.10 9.20
C PHE A 68 1.05 0.16 9.50
N ASN A 69 1.74 1.24 9.88
CA ASN A 69 1.06 2.53 9.97
C ASN A 69 0.94 3.12 8.54
N SER A 70 -0.29 3.23 8.03
CA SER A 70 -0.59 3.85 6.73
C SER A 70 -0.07 5.28 6.60
N GLN A 71 0.28 5.95 7.71
CA GLN A 71 0.93 7.27 7.69
C GLN A 71 2.38 7.27 7.19
N HIS A 72 3.04 6.11 7.06
CA HIS A 72 4.40 6.04 6.50
C HIS A 72 4.44 5.97 4.96
N PHE A 73 3.38 5.47 4.32
CA PHE A 73 3.31 5.38 2.85
C PHE A 73 2.88 6.70 2.18
N GLU A 74 2.05 7.50 2.85
CA GLU A 74 1.48 8.75 2.33
C GLU A 74 2.49 9.91 2.23
N ALA A 75 3.64 9.81 2.92
CA ALA A 75 4.61 10.91 3.03
C ALA A 75 5.46 11.13 1.75
N HIS A 76 5.50 10.17 0.82
CA HIS A 76 6.38 10.23 -0.36
C HIS A 76 5.67 10.52 -1.70
N PHE A 77 4.35 10.71 -1.71
CA PHE A 77 3.61 11.07 -2.93
C PHE A 77 3.21 12.55 -3.03
N LYS A 78 3.72 13.41 -2.13
CA LYS A 78 3.37 14.84 -2.07
C LYS A 78 4.42 15.81 -2.62
N ASP A 79 5.40 15.33 -3.36
CA ASP A 79 6.30 16.20 -4.14
C ASP A 79 5.96 16.09 -5.64
N GLY A 80 4.85 16.70 -6.05
CA GLY A 80 4.38 16.56 -7.43
C GLY A 80 3.16 17.39 -7.79
N ASN A 81 3.23 18.71 -7.59
CA ASN A 81 2.59 19.77 -8.37
C ASN A 81 1.37 19.40 -9.25
N ASN A 82 0.16 19.80 -8.84
CA ASN A 82 -0.82 20.34 -9.79
C ASN A 82 -1.75 21.35 -9.09
N SER A 83 -1.30 22.61 -9.07
CA SER A 83 -2.11 23.76 -8.69
C SER A 83 -3.24 23.99 -9.70
N ARG A 84 -4.46 23.53 -9.40
CA ARG A 84 -5.69 24.09 -9.98
C ARG A 84 -6.78 24.23 -8.91
N SER A 85 -6.89 25.45 -8.38
CA SER A 85 -7.99 25.91 -7.52
C SER A 85 -9.28 26.07 -8.33
N PRO A 86 -10.46 25.77 -7.77
CA PRO A 86 -11.70 26.43 -8.15
C PRO A 86 -12.06 27.48 -7.08
N GLN A 87 -11.94 28.74 -7.47
CA GLN A 87 -12.45 29.91 -6.75
C GLN A 87 -13.98 29.82 -6.63
N ARG A 88 -14.52 29.86 -5.40
CA ARG A 88 -15.94 30.18 -5.15
C ARG A 88 -15.99 31.52 -4.43
N ASP A 89 -16.12 32.60 -5.20
CA ASP A 89 -16.54 33.88 -4.65
C ASP A 89 -18.07 33.91 -4.67
N GLY A 90 -18.67 33.93 -3.48
CA GLY A 90 -20.08 34.24 -3.31
C GLY A 90 -20.34 35.75 -3.38
N HIS A 91 -21.64 36.09 -3.33
CA HIS A 91 -22.25 37.40 -3.07
C HIS A 91 -22.73 38.18 -4.30
N GLY A 92 -23.96 37.88 -4.71
CA GLY A 92 -24.91 38.82 -5.31
C GLY A 92 -26.29 38.26 -5.02
N GLY A 93 -27.32 39.00 -4.63
CA GLY A 93 -27.59 40.41 -4.42
C GLY A 93 -29.07 40.42 -4.03
N ALA A 94 -29.46 41.21 -3.03
CA ALA A 94 -30.86 41.37 -2.67
C ALA A 94 -31.65 42.02 -3.82
N ILE A 95 -32.97 41.80 -3.87
CA ILE A 95 -34.09 42.77 -4.01
C ILE A 95 -35.31 42.12 -4.69
N GLY A 96 -36.49 42.30 -4.07
CA GLY A 96 -37.81 42.45 -4.73
C GLY A 96 -38.63 41.16 -4.87
N MET A 97 -39.55 40.85 -3.95
CA MET A 97 -40.97 41.32 -3.92
C MET A 97 -41.81 40.85 -5.13
N ASN A 98 -42.71 39.88 -4.88
CA ASN A 98 -44.16 39.87 -5.22
C ASN A 98 -44.69 38.45 -5.60
N GLU A 99 -45.33 37.78 -4.63
CA GLU A 99 -46.62 37.07 -4.80
C GLU A 99 -47.75 38.12 -5.05
N PRO A 100 -49.01 37.79 -5.45
CA PRO A 100 -49.68 36.52 -5.79
C PRO A 100 -50.33 36.62 -7.23
N GLU A 101 -51.18 35.75 -7.80
CA GLU A 101 -52.10 34.64 -7.41
C GLU A 101 -51.93 33.43 -8.34
#